data_AF-A0A1F9XQ19-F1
#
_entry.id   AF-A0A1F9XQ19-F1
#
_cell.length_a   1.000
_cell.length_b   1.000
_cell.length_c   1.000
_cell.angle_alpha   90.00
_cell.angle_beta   90.00
_cell.angle_gamma   90.00
#
_symmetry.space_group_name_H-M   'P 1'
#
loop_
_entity.id
_entity.type
_entity.pdbx_description
1 polymer ?
#
loop_
_entity_poly.entity_id
_entity_poly.type
_entity_poly.pdbx_seq_one_letter_code
_entity_poly.pdbx_strand_id
1 'polypeptide(L)'
;MGFLPFSKGILTDPEPQFRKLFSGDLNPGTSVVIYIFYIFANAFFLAAKPADFPAEFAQFGLEEKSWAFYFFVEICWGTALTVAVSALMLHFLRIFRAGKLFIKIPAWTLGMLACAGTAYYAKTAPFSLLSSIGAFFFIAAIIRREQKVYWRFFQATLALNLITVVVLPLEFAAVYLRSENLFLAAEIISGLWILVLFTKLAKIFTGTSVPKAVISMGAGSIAGLILLYLLYGAGVMPKEVYKALLIL
;
A
#
# COMPACT_ATOMS: atom_id res chain seq x y z
N MET A 1 3.38 10.36 -25.69
CA MET A 1 2.94 11.69 -25.22
C MET A 1 1.67 11.61 -24.34
N GLY A 2 1.65 10.80 -23.25
CA GLY A 2 0.43 10.56 -22.45
C GLY A 2 0.55 10.76 -20.93
N PHE A 3 1.74 11.10 -20.41
CA PHE A 3 2.01 11.13 -18.97
C PHE A 3 1.39 12.34 -18.25
N LEU A 4 1.68 13.56 -18.73
CA LEU A 4 1.21 14.82 -18.13
C LEU A 4 -0.31 15.01 -18.13
N PRO A 5 -1.07 14.63 -19.19
CA PRO A 5 -2.53 14.74 -19.18
C PRO A 5 -3.19 13.79 -18.19
N PHE A 6 -2.62 12.61 -18.00
CA PHE A 6 -3.13 11.61 -17.06
C PHE A 6 -2.85 12.01 -15.62
N SER A 7 -1.63 12.45 -15.29
CA SER A 7 -1.27 12.87 -13.94
C SER A 7 -2.09 14.07 -13.49
N LYS A 8 -2.20 15.12 -14.33
CA LYS A 8 -3.07 16.27 -14.04
C LYS A 8 -4.53 15.84 -13.88
N GLY A 9 -5.00 14.94 -14.74
CA GLY A 9 -6.36 14.41 -14.69
C GLY A 9 -6.67 13.68 -13.38
N ILE A 10 -5.77 12.82 -12.88
CA ILE A 10 -5.99 12.13 -11.59
C ILE A 10 -6.17 13.14 -10.44
N LEU A 11 -5.40 14.23 -10.46
CA LEU A 11 -5.45 15.24 -9.39
C LEU A 11 -6.73 16.07 -9.42
N THR A 12 -7.19 16.48 -10.61
CA THR A 12 -8.31 17.43 -10.74
C THR A 12 -9.65 16.77 -11.04
N ASP A 13 -9.67 15.73 -11.87
CA ASP A 13 -10.87 15.00 -12.28
C ASP A 13 -10.56 13.49 -12.46
N PRO A 14 -10.48 12.73 -11.35
CA PRO A 14 -9.99 11.36 -11.35
C PRO A 14 -10.94 10.36 -12.01
N GLU A 15 -12.26 10.62 -12.05
CA GLU A 15 -13.22 9.62 -12.51
C GLU A 15 -13.05 9.24 -13.99
N PRO A 16 -12.94 10.18 -14.94
CA PRO A 16 -12.68 9.85 -16.33
C PRO A 16 -11.33 9.15 -16.54
N GLN A 17 -10.31 9.50 -15.75
CA GLN A 17 -8.98 8.88 -15.87
C GLN A 17 -8.99 7.44 -15.37
N PHE A 18 -9.62 7.16 -14.24
CA PHE A 18 -9.82 5.80 -13.77
C PHE A 18 -10.66 4.99 -14.76
N ARG A 19 -11.72 5.57 -15.34
CA ARG A 19 -12.52 4.90 -16.38
C ARG A 19 -11.68 4.54 -17.62
N LYS A 20 -10.79 5.43 -18.08
CA LYS A 20 -9.86 5.16 -19.19
C LYS A 20 -8.83 4.08 -18.85
N LEU A 21 -8.30 4.09 -17.63
CA LEU A 21 -7.43 3.02 -17.15
C LEU A 21 -8.18 1.67 -17.15
N PHE A 22 -9.47 1.69 -16.79
CA PHE A 22 -10.31 0.50 -16.76
C PHE A 22 -10.81 0.02 -18.12
N SER A 23 -11.02 0.90 -19.11
CA SER A 23 -11.31 0.48 -20.48
C SER A 23 -10.08 -0.18 -21.12
N GLY A 24 -8.88 0.20 -20.66
CA GLY A 24 -7.60 -0.21 -21.26
C GLY A 24 -7.09 0.78 -22.30
N ASP A 25 -7.72 1.96 -22.38
CA ASP A 25 -7.36 3.02 -23.32
C ASP A 25 -6.12 3.80 -22.84
N LEU A 26 -5.68 3.56 -21.61
CA LEU A 26 -4.50 4.19 -21.03
C LEU A 26 -3.29 3.26 -21.07
N ASN A 27 -2.13 3.80 -21.43
CA ASN A 27 -0.89 3.03 -21.49
C ASN A 27 -0.50 2.53 -20.08
N PRO A 28 -0.40 1.20 -19.86
CA PRO A 28 0.05 0.58 -18.60
C PRO A 28 1.32 1.18 -18.01
N GLY A 29 2.25 1.62 -18.88
CA GLY A 29 3.52 2.21 -18.47
C GLY A 29 3.37 3.50 -17.67
N THR A 30 2.24 4.21 -17.80
CA THR A 30 2.04 5.50 -17.11
C THR A 30 2.00 5.33 -15.59
N SER A 31 1.20 4.39 -15.09
CA SER A 31 1.12 4.10 -13.65
C SER A 31 2.45 3.58 -13.09
N VAL A 32 3.16 2.76 -13.88
CA VAL A 32 4.46 2.23 -13.49
C VAL A 32 5.50 3.35 -13.40
N VAL A 33 5.51 4.31 -14.33
CA VAL A 33 6.41 5.47 -14.28
C VAL A 33 6.12 6.35 -13.06
N ILE A 34 4.84 6.61 -12.75
CA ILE A 34 4.45 7.32 -11.52
C ILE A 34 5.02 6.60 -10.29
N TYR A 35 4.85 5.28 -10.23
CA TYR A 35 5.31 4.49 -9.10
C TYR A 35 6.84 4.43 -8.98
N ILE A 36 7.56 4.28 -10.08
CA ILE A 36 9.03 4.33 -10.08
C ILE A 36 9.52 5.70 -9.63
N PHE A 37 8.89 6.78 -10.10
CA PHE A 37 9.23 8.14 -9.68
C PHE A 37 8.95 8.34 -8.18
N TYR A 38 7.81 7.83 -7.69
CA TYR A 38 7.50 7.77 -6.27
C TYR A 38 8.59 7.05 -5.48
N ILE A 39 8.95 5.81 -5.86
CA ILE A 39 9.98 5.02 -5.18
C ILE A 39 11.30 5.79 -5.13
N PHE A 40 11.71 6.39 -6.26
CA PHE A 40 12.93 7.18 -6.33
C PHE A 40 12.90 8.38 -5.38
N ALA A 41 11.82 9.15 -5.44
CA ALA A 41 11.67 10.40 -4.68
C ALA A 41 11.51 10.14 -3.18
N ASN A 42 10.74 9.12 -2.80
CA ASN A 42 10.52 8.74 -1.42
C ASN A 42 11.77 8.11 -0.79
N ALA A 43 12.49 7.25 -1.52
CA ALA A 43 13.80 6.77 -1.08
C ALA A 43 14.80 7.92 -0.89
N PHE A 44 14.76 8.94 -1.75
CA PHE A 44 15.58 10.15 -1.61
C PHE A 44 15.19 10.96 -0.38
N PHE A 45 13.91 11.14 -0.14
CA PHE A 45 13.39 11.78 1.07
C PHE A 45 13.85 11.07 2.34
N LEU A 46 13.67 9.73 2.41
CA LEU A 46 14.06 8.95 3.58
C LEU A 46 15.57 8.94 3.84
N ALA A 47 16.39 8.96 2.79
CA ALA A 47 17.83 9.05 2.94
C ALA A 47 18.32 10.46 3.32
N ALA A 48 17.56 11.50 2.97
CA ALA A 48 17.93 12.89 3.25
C ALA A 48 17.41 13.40 4.60
N LYS A 49 16.32 12.82 5.13
CA LYS A 49 15.78 13.23 6.42
C LYS A 49 16.65 12.74 7.58
N PRO A 50 16.74 13.50 8.69
CA PRO A 50 17.37 13.02 9.92
C PRO A 50 16.68 11.75 10.46
N ALA A 51 17.45 10.80 11.00
CA ALA A 51 16.92 9.54 11.51
C ALA A 51 15.95 9.71 12.71
N ASP A 52 16.07 10.82 13.42
CA ASP A 52 15.24 11.17 14.57
C ASP A 52 13.98 11.98 14.22
N PHE A 53 13.71 12.23 12.93
CA PHE A 53 12.59 13.05 12.49
C PHE A 53 11.56 12.27 11.64
N PRO A 54 10.25 12.36 11.94
CA PRO A 54 9.67 12.87 13.18
C PRO A 54 10.04 11.97 14.38
N ALA A 55 10.00 12.51 15.61
CA ALA A 55 10.39 11.79 16.82
C ALA A 55 9.64 10.46 17.02
N GLU A 56 8.39 10.39 16.55
CA GLU A 56 7.55 9.19 16.54
C GLU A 56 8.15 8.03 15.76
N PHE A 57 9.07 8.29 14.82
CA PHE A 57 9.75 7.25 14.04
C PHE A 57 11.14 6.91 14.58
N ALA A 58 11.72 7.75 15.43
CA ALA A 58 12.99 7.48 16.11
C ALA A 58 12.93 6.18 16.95
N GLN A 59 11.76 5.86 17.52
CA GLN A 59 11.53 4.63 18.29
C GLN A 59 11.70 3.33 17.48
N PHE A 60 11.55 3.39 16.15
CA PHE A 60 11.80 2.22 15.30
C PHE A 60 13.29 1.91 15.17
N GLY A 61 14.18 2.83 15.58
CA GLY A 61 15.62 2.61 15.64
C GLY A 61 16.18 2.15 14.30
N LEU A 62 15.77 2.81 13.22
CA LEU A 62 16.43 2.69 11.92
C LEU A 62 17.70 3.51 11.98
N GLU A 63 18.84 2.84 11.86
CA GLU A 63 20.10 3.53 11.59
C GLU A 63 19.98 4.29 10.27
N GLU A 64 20.69 5.40 10.11
CA GLU A 64 20.80 6.09 8.84
C GLU A 64 21.29 5.10 7.76
N LYS A 65 20.44 4.85 6.77
CA LYS A 65 20.75 3.98 5.63
C LYS A 65 20.87 4.81 4.36
N SER A 66 21.60 4.25 3.38
CA SER A 66 21.80 4.92 2.10
C SER A 66 20.51 4.98 1.28
N TRP A 67 20.45 5.94 0.35
CA TRP A 67 19.39 6.01 -0.66
C TRP A 67 19.16 4.67 -1.39
N ALA A 68 20.24 3.98 -1.76
CA ALA A 68 20.16 2.70 -2.45
C ALA A 68 19.43 1.64 -1.60
N PHE A 69 19.63 1.63 -0.29
CA PHE A 69 18.91 0.71 0.60
C PHE A 69 17.40 0.95 0.53
N TYR A 70 16.93 2.18 0.74
CA TYR A 70 15.49 2.49 0.69
C TYR A 70 14.89 2.22 -0.69
N PHE A 71 15.61 2.58 -1.75
CA PHE A 71 15.19 2.32 -3.12
C PHE A 71 15.00 0.82 -3.38
N PHE A 72 15.95 -0.03 -2.96
CA PHE A 72 15.85 -1.48 -3.13
C PHE A 72 14.80 -2.12 -2.23
N VAL A 73 14.61 -1.61 -1.01
CA VAL A 73 13.52 -2.04 -0.13
C VAL A 73 12.17 -1.75 -0.79
N GLU A 74 11.95 -0.53 -1.27
CA GLU A 74 10.69 -0.17 -1.92
C GLU A 74 10.44 -0.91 -3.22
N ILE A 75 11.45 -1.00 -4.10
CA ILE A 75 11.25 -1.63 -5.41
C ILE A 75 10.98 -3.13 -5.28
N CYS A 76 11.62 -3.82 -4.33
CA CYS A 76 11.45 -5.26 -4.13
C CYS A 76 10.25 -5.55 -3.23
N TRP A 77 10.27 -5.00 -2.02
CA TRP A 77 9.30 -5.33 -0.99
C TRP A 77 8.07 -4.42 -1.02
N GLY A 78 8.26 -3.12 -1.26
CA GLY A 78 7.14 -2.19 -1.45
C GLY A 78 6.26 -2.60 -2.63
N THR A 79 6.87 -3.00 -3.76
CA THR A 79 6.11 -3.51 -4.91
C THR A 79 5.37 -4.81 -4.57
N ALA A 80 6.04 -5.77 -3.93
CA ALA A 80 5.42 -7.04 -3.54
C ALA A 80 4.26 -6.84 -2.57
N LEU A 81 4.42 -5.93 -1.60
CA LEU A 81 3.37 -5.56 -0.67
C LEU A 81 2.22 -4.85 -1.40
N THR A 82 2.51 -3.95 -2.33
CA THR A 82 1.47 -3.26 -3.12
C THR A 82 0.67 -4.25 -3.98
N VAL A 83 1.33 -5.26 -4.56
CA VAL A 83 0.69 -6.38 -5.28
C VAL A 83 -0.26 -7.14 -4.36
N ALA A 84 0.20 -7.53 -3.17
CA ALA A 84 -0.57 -8.26 -2.18
C ALA A 84 -1.77 -7.45 -1.65
N VAL A 85 -1.52 -6.22 -1.21
CA VAL A 85 -2.53 -5.31 -0.66
C VAL A 85 -3.58 -4.98 -1.70
N SER A 86 -3.19 -4.73 -2.96
CA SER A 86 -4.17 -4.49 -4.04
C SER A 86 -5.08 -5.70 -4.28
N ALA A 87 -4.53 -6.92 -4.19
CA ALA A 87 -5.32 -8.14 -4.33
C ALA A 87 -6.31 -8.30 -3.17
N LEU A 88 -5.86 -8.04 -1.95
CA LEU A 88 -6.66 -8.11 -0.73
C LEU A 88 -7.77 -7.04 -0.72
N MET A 89 -7.45 -5.78 -1.03
CA MET A 89 -8.43 -4.69 -1.15
C MET A 89 -9.50 -5.03 -2.18
N LEU A 90 -9.11 -5.52 -3.36
CA LEU A 90 -10.05 -5.96 -4.38
C LEU A 90 -10.93 -7.11 -3.89
N HIS A 91 -10.33 -8.10 -3.22
CA HIS A 91 -11.07 -9.22 -2.64
C HIS A 91 -12.13 -8.76 -1.63
N PHE A 92 -11.75 -7.87 -0.71
CA PHE A 92 -12.66 -7.29 0.27
C PHE A 92 -13.78 -6.50 -0.42
N LEU A 93 -13.46 -5.60 -1.36
CA LEU A 93 -14.46 -4.82 -2.10
C LEU A 93 -15.55 -5.71 -2.73
N ARG A 94 -15.17 -6.91 -3.23
CA ARG A 94 -16.12 -7.88 -3.76
C ARG A 94 -16.96 -8.57 -2.69
N ILE A 95 -16.38 -8.94 -1.55
CA ILE A 95 -17.14 -9.47 -0.40
C ILE A 95 -18.21 -8.46 0.03
N PHE A 96 -17.83 -7.18 0.15
CA PHE A 96 -18.74 -6.09 0.53
C PHE A 96 -19.83 -5.83 -0.50
N ARG A 97 -19.53 -5.98 -1.80
CA ARG A 97 -20.52 -5.91 -2.88
C ARG A 97 -21.51 -7.07 -2.82
N ALA A 98 -21.04 -8.28 -2.54
CA ALA A 98 -21.87 -9.48 -2.49
C ALA A 98 -22.84 -9.54 -1.29
N GLY A 99 -22.78 -8.57 -0.36
CA GLY A 99 -23.64 -8.52 0.82
C GLY A 99 -23.35 -9.60 1.87
N LYS A 100 -22.31 -10.43 1.67
CA LYS A 100 -21.96 -11.57 2.56
C LYS A 100 -21.10 -11.16 3.76
N LEU A 101 -21.35 -9.95 4.26
CA LEU A 101 -20.58 -9.21 5.26
C LEU A 101 -20.46 -9.94 6.61
N PHE A 102 -21.58 -10.42 7.14
CA PHE A 102 -21.71 -10.89 8.52
C PHE A 102 -20.95 -12.19 8.84
N ILE A 103 -20.61 -13.00 7.84
CA ILE A 103 -19.97 -14.30 8.07
C ILE A 103 -18.51 -14.29 7.62
N LYS A 104 -18.22 -13.62 6.50
CA LYS A 104 -16.89 -13.74 5.87
C LYS A 104 -15.84 -12.87 6.56
N ILE A 105 -16.16 -11.65 6.96
CA ILE A 105 -15.16 -10.74 7.55
C ILE A 105 -14.72 -11.21 8.94
N PRO A 106 -15.64 -11.57 9.87
CA PRO A 106 -15.22 -12.09 11.18
C PRO A 106 -14.40 -13.37 11.07
N ALA A 107 -14.78 -14.30 10.19
CA ALA A 107 -14.01 -15.52 9.95
C ALA A 107 -12.61 -15.23 9.37
N TRP A 108 -12.50 -14.23 8.50
CA TRP A 108 -11.21 -13.78 7.94
C TRP A 108 -10.32 -13.12 8.99
N THR A 109 -10.86 -12.19 9.75
CA THR A 109 -10.14 -11.49 10.81
C THR A 109 -9.70 -12.48 11.89
N LEU A 110 -10.57 -13.40 12.31
CA LEU A 110 -10.23 -14.46 13.25
C LEU A 110 -9.19 -15.44 12.68
N GLY A 111 -9.29 -15.80 11.39
CA GLY A 111 -8.29 -16.66 10.74
C GLY A 111 -6.91 -16.01 10.68
N MET A 112 -6.84 -14.73 10.28
CA MET A 112 -5.57 -13.98 10.24
C MET A 112 -5.00 -13.73 11.64
N LEU A 113 -5.85 -13.38 12.61
CA LEU A 113 -5.43 -13.21 14.01
C LEU A 113 -5.01 -14.54 14.64
N ALA A 114 -5.66 -15.65 14.29
CA ALA A 114 -5.26 -16.98 14.75
C ALA A 114 -3.92 -17.41 14.13
N CYS A 115 -3.67 -17.12 12.86
CA CYS A 115 -2.37 -17.36 12.22
C CYS A 115 -1.26 -16.45 12.80
N ALA A 116 -1.53 -15.15 12.99
CA ALA A 116 -0.59 -14.22 13.60
C ALA A 116 -0.34 -14.55 15.08
N GLY A 117 -1.38 -14.93 15.81
CA GLY A 117 -1.33 -15.35 17.20
C GLY A 117 -0.56 -16.66 17.37
N THR A 118 -0.80 -17.67 16.53
CA THR A 118 -0.03 -18.92 16.57
C THR A 118 1.43 -18.69 16.19
N ALA A 119 1.73 -17.85 15.19
CA ALA A 119 3.09 -17.44 14.87
C ALA A 119 3.79 -16.71 16.05
N TYR A 120 3.08 -15.81 16.74
CA TYR A 120 3.59 -15.08 17.90
C TYR A 120 3.83 -15.97 19.12
N TYR A 121 2.86 -16.83 19.47
CA TYR A 121 2.93 -17.68 20.66
C TYR A 121 3.86 -18.89 20.47
N ALA A 122 3.87 -19.50 19.30
CA ALA A 122 4.66 -20.70 19.06
C ALA A 122 6.16 -20.39 18.94
N LYS A 123 6.56 -19.12 18.75
CA LYS A 123 7.95 -18.65 18.56
C LYS A 123 8.78 -19.51 17.59
N THR A 124 8.10 -20.20 16.67
CA THR A 124 8.69 -21.23 15.83
C THR A 124 8.52 -20.81 14.38
N ALA A 125 9.64 -20.54 13.72
CA ALA A 125 9.72 -20.17 12.31
C ALA A 125 8.88 -21.06 11.36
N PRO A 126 8.70 -22.37 11.58
CA PRO A 126 7.87 -23.22 10.72
C PRO A 126 6.41 -22.77 10.57
N PHE A 127 5.74 -22.30 11.63
CA PHE A 127 4.32 -21.91 11.54
C PHE A 127 4.15 -20.55 10.84
N SER A 128 5.05 -19.61 11.09
CA SER A 128 5.12 -18.34 10.36
C SER A 128 5.38 -18.58 8.87
N LEU A 129 6.27 -19.52 8.54
CA LEU A 129 6.59 -19.90 7.16
C LEU A 129 5.39 -20.56 6.47
N LEU A 130 4.74 -21.55 7.10
CA LEU A 130 3.54 -22.20 6.55
C LEU A 130 2.40 -21.20 6.34
N SER A 131 2.18 -20.29 7.28
CA SER A 131 1.17 -19.23 7.16
C SER A 131 1.50 -18.25 6.02
N SER A 132 2.77 -17.90 5.86
CA SER A 132 3.23 -17.05 4.75
C SER A 132 3.03 -17.74 3.40
N ILE A 133 3.39 -19.02 3.27
CA ILE A 133 3.16 -19.83 2.07
C ILE A 133 1.66 -19.88 1.75
N GLY A 134 0.81 -20.15 2.74
CA GLY A 134 -0.63 -20.13 2.59
C GLY A 134 -1.16 -18.79 2.09
N ALA A 135 -0.66 -17.68 2.66
CA ALA A 135 -1.01 -16.32 2.22
C ALA A 135 -0.59 -16.05 0.77
N PHE A 136 0.61 -16.48 0.35
CA PHE A 136 1.06 -16.37 -1.04
C PHE A 136 0.15 -17.13 -2.01
N PHE A 137 -0.18 -18.38 -1.71
CA PHE A 137 -1.10 -19.16 -2.55
C PHE A 137 -2.49 -18.54 -2.61
N PHE A 138 -2.97 -17.99 -1.48
CA PHE A 138 -4.25 -17.31 -1.44
C PHE A 138 -4.27 -16.03 -2.31
N ILE A 139 -3.25 -15.18 -2.19
CA ILE A 139 -3.09 -13.99 -3.03
C ILE A 139 -3.00 -14.39 -4.50
N ALA A 140 -2.20 -15.41 -4.83
CA ALA A 140 -2.09 -15.92 -6.19
C ALA A 140 -3.44 -16.44 -6.73
N ALA A 141 -4.24 -17.10 -5.89
CA ALA A 141 -5.58 -17.57 -6.25
C ALA A 141 -6.55 -16.40 -6.54
N ILE A 142 -6.51 -15.31 -5.74
CA ILE A 142 -7.28 -14.09 -6.02
C ILE A 142 -6.88 -13.52 -7.37
N ILE A 143 -5.58 -13.32 -7.60
CA ILE A 143 -5.04 -12.74 -8.83
C ILE A 143 -5.44 -13.60 -10.03
N ARG A 144 -5.25 -14.92 -9.96
CA ARG A 144 -5.55 -15.84 -11.05
C ARG A 144 -7.03 -15.85 -11.42
N ARG A 145 -7.93 -15.79 -10.43
CA ARG A 145 -9.38 -15.78 -10.67
C ARG A 145 -9.83 -14.55 -11.48
N GLU A 146 -9.10 -13.44 -11.38
CA GLU A 146 -9.56 -12.13 -11.86
C GLU A 146 -8.46 -11.32 -12.55
N GLN A 147 -7.52 -12.00 -13.21
CA GLN A 147 -6.25 -11.43 -13.64
C GLN A 147 -6.37 -10.07 -14.36
N LYS A 148 -7.27 -9.96 -15.35
CA LYS A 148 -7.48 -8.71 -16.10
C LYS A 148 -7.99 -7.56 -15.23
N VAL A 149 -8.88 -7.89 -14.30
CA VAL A 149 -9.57 -6.93 -13.43
C VAL A 149 -8.63 -6.49 -12.31
N TYR A 150 -7.90 -7.45 -11.74
CA TYR A 150 -6.82 -7.21 -10.80
C TYR A 150 -5.75 -6.28 -11.37
N TRP A 151 -5.22 -6.56 -12.57
CA TRP A 151 -4.13 -5.74 -13.11
C TRP A 151 -4.50 -4.29 -13.32
N ARG A 152 -5.74 -4.03 -13.74
CA ARG A 152 -6.24 -2.65 -13.87
C ARG A 152 -6.41 -1.98 -12.52
N PHE A 153 -6.89 -2.72 -11.51
CA PHE A 153 -6.98 -2.21 -10.15
C PHE A 153 -5.61 -1.91 -9.56
N PHE A 154 -4.63 -2.81 -9.74
CA PHE A 154 -3.24 -2.61 -9.34
C PHE A 154 -2.61 -1.41 -10.02
N GLN A 155 -2.81 -1.22 -11.33
CA GLN A 155 -2.32 -0.02 -12.02
C GLN A 155 -2.95 1.27 -11.47
N ALA A 156 -4.19 1.22 -11.02
CA ALA A 156 -4.83 2.37 -10.41
C ALA A 156 -4.26 2.67 -9.02
N THR A 157 -4.02 1.63 -8.20
CA THR A 157 -3.39 1.80 -6.88
C THR A 157 -1.95 2.31 -7.00
N LEU A 158 -1.18 1.84 -8.00
CA LEU A 158 0.13 2.41 -8.32
C LEU A 158 0.06 3.91 -8.65
N ALA A 159 -0.95 4.32 -9.41
CA ALA A 159 -1.14 5.72 -9.79
C ALA A 159 -1.53 6.63 -8.60
N LEU A 160 -2.07 6.07 -7.50
CA LEU A 160 -2.39 6.85 -6.30
C LEU A 160 -1.14 7.41 -5.61
N ASN A 161 0.03 6.79 -5.81
CA ASN A 161 1.31 7.30 -5.29
C ASN A 161 1.71 8.66 -5.90
N LEU A 162 1.02 9.10 -6.97
CA LEU A 162 1.13 10.46 -7.46
C LEU A 162 0.80 11.51 -6.37
N ILE A 163 -0.11 11.20 -5.46
CA ILE A 163 -0.45 12.09 -4.35
C ILE A 163 0.76 12.29 -3.45
N THR A 164 1.42 11.22 -3.02
CA THR A 164 2.62 11.31 -2.20
C THR A 164 3.71 12.09 -2.90
N VAL A 165 3.91 11.87 -4.20
CA VAL A 165 4.84 12.66 -5.02
C VAL A 165 4.54 14.17 -4.99
N VAL A 166 3.25 14.54 -5.07
CA VAL A 166 2.81 15.94 -5.04
C VAL A 166 2.98 16.57 -3.65
N VAL A 167 2.81 15.78 -2.60
CA VAL A 167 2.93 16.23 -1.20
C VAL A 167 4.38 16.23 -0.72
N LEU A 168 5.26 15.43 -1.31
CA LEU A 168 6.67 15.29 -0.93
C LEU A 168 7.44 16.61 -0.77
N PRO A 169 7.27 17.66 -1.62
CA PRO A 169 7.92 18.94 -1.39
C PRO A 169 7.55 19.60 -0.05
N LEU A 170 6.32 19.39 0.43
CA LEU A 170 5.87 19.86 1.73
C LEU A 170 6.54 19.10 2.87
N GLU A 171 6.73 17.78 2.71
CA GLU A 171 7.47 16.95 3.66
C GLU A 171 8.95 17.34 3.73
N PHE A 172 9.59 17.60 2.58
CA PHE A 172 10.95 18.17 2.55
C PHE A 172 11.03 19.52 3.25
N ALA A 173 10.05 20.40 3.02
CA ALA A 173 9.98 21.69 3.72
C ALA A 173 9.81 21.49 5.23
N ALA A 174 8.98 20.53 5.66
CA ALA A 174 8.80 20.19 7.06
C ALA A 174 10.08 19.69 7.72
N VAL A 175 10.83 18.81 7.05
CA VAL A 175 12.15 18.34 7.50
C VAL A 175 13.15 19.49 7.59
N TYR A 176 13.22 20.34 6.57
CA TYR A 176 14.13 21.49 6.54
C TYR A 176 13.85 22.48 7.68
N LEU A 177 12.56 22.74 7.96
CA LEU A 177 12.11 23.61 9.04
C LEU A 177 12.10 22.91 10.41
N ARG A 178 12.42 21.59 10.46
CA ARG A 178 12.28 20.73 11.65
C ARG A 178 10.89 20.83 12.30
N SER A 179 9.84 20.94 11.49
CA SER A 179 8.47 21.10 11.95
C SER A 179 7.71 19.79 11.86
N GLU A 180 7.59 19.08 12.98
CA GLU A 180 6.83 17.81 13.04
C GLU A 180 5.35 18.01 12.71
N ASN A 181 4.76 19.10 13.19
CA ASN A 181 3.36 19.42 12.89
C ASN A 181 3.10 19.58 11.39
N LEU A 182 4.04 20.21 10.66
CA LEU A 182 3.92 20.37 9.21
C LEU A 182 4.07 19.02 8.51
N PHE A 183 4.97 18.17 8.98
CA PHE A 183 5.16 16.81 8.46
C PHE A 183 3.90 15.97 8.65
N LEU A 184 3.37 15.91 9.87
CA LEU A 184 2.13 15.20 10.20
C LEU A 184 0.92 15.73 9.43
N ALA A 185 0.82 17.05 9.25
CA ALA A 185 -0.24 17.64 8.44
C ALA A 185 -0.13 17.21 6.96
N ALA A 186 1.08 17.17 6.40
CA ALA A 186 1.32 16.70 5.04
C ALA A 186 0.90 15.23 4.87
N GLU A 187 1.32 14.36 5.78
CA GLU A 187 0.93 12.95 5.84
C GLU A 187 -0.59 12.76 5.93
N ILE A 188 -1.26 13.47 6.83
CA ILE A 188 -2.72 13.41 6.99
C ILE A 188 -3.43 13.87 5.70
N ILE A 189 -2.96 14.96 5.09
CA ILE A 189 -3.52 15.47 3.83
C ILE A 189 -3.34 14.44 2.71
N SER A 190 -2.14 13.85 2.59
CA SER A 190 -1.84 12.80 1.62
C SER A 190 -2.76 11.59 1.81
N GLY A 191 -2.86 11.07 3.05
CA GLY A 191 -3.69 9.94 3.40
C GLY A 191 -5.18 10.18 3.13
N LEU A 192 -5.72 11.34 3.50
CA LEU A 192 -7.11 11.71 3.20
C LEU A 192 -7.36 11.83 1.70
N TRP A 193 -6.41 12.39 0.94
CA TRP A 193 -6.55 12.52 -0.51
C TRP A 193 -6.51 11.14 -1.20
N ILE A 194 -5.58 10.27 -0.81
CA ILE A 194 -5.54 8.87 -1.27
C ILE A 194 -6.85 8.17 -0.94
N LEU A 195 -7.41 8.35 0.27
CA LEU A 195 -8.67 7.75 0.68
C LEU A 195 -9.85 8.20 -0.20
N VAL A 196 -9.91 9.50 -0.53
CA VAL A 196 -10.93 10.06 -1.44
C VAL A 196 -10.79 9.45 -2.84
N LEU A 197 -9.58 9.41 -3.39
CA LEU A 197 -9.33 8.83 -4.72
C LEU A 197 -9.61 7.33 -4.75
N PHE A 198 -9.19 6.59 -3.73
CA PHE A 198 -9.50 5.17 -3.57
C PHE A 198 -11.00 4.93 -3.49
N THR A 199 -11.74 5.78 -2.78
CA THR A 199 -13.20 5.68 -2.68
C THR A 199 -13.87 5.87 -4.04
N LYS A 200 -13.42 6.87 -4.82
CA LYS A 200 -13.90 7.07 -6.19
C LYS A 200 -13.56 5.87 -7.08
N LEU A 201 -12.33 5.35 -6.97
CA LEU A 201 -11.87 4.16 -7.66
C LEU A 201 -12.76 2.95 -7.35
N ALA A 202 -13.00 2.67 -6.07
CA ALA A 202 -13.84 1.58 -5.60
C ALA A 202 -15.28 1.74 -6.09
N LYS A 203 -15.85 2.95 -6.02
CA LYS A 203 -17.20 3.23 -6.53
C LYS A 203 -17.33 2.93 -8.02
N ILE A 204 -16.34 3.33 -8.83
CA ILE A 204 -16.31 3.03 -10.27
C ILE A 204 -16.23 1.51 -10.51
N PHE A 205 -15.46 0.79 -9.68
CA PHE A 205 -15.14 -0.61 -9.89
C PHE A 205 -16.24 -1.59 -9.45
N THR A 206 -16.84 -1.33 -8.30
CA THR A 206 -17.78 -2.27 -7.65
C THR A 206 -19.14 -1.65 -7.39
N GLY A 207 -19.32 -0.34 -7.60
CA GLY A 207 -20.54 0.37 -7.21
C GLY A 207 -20.74 0.42 -5.69
N THR A 208 -19.70 0.17 -4.89
CA THR A 208 -19.82 0.16 -3.43
C THR A 208 -19.98 1.56 -2.85
N SER A 209 -20.67 1.65 -1.71
CA SER A 209 -20.78 2.89 -0.94
C SER A 209 -19.43 3.29 -0.32
N VAL A 210 -19.31 4.58 0.03
CA VAL A 210 -18.10 5.15 0.66
C VAL A 210 -17.64 4.34 1.88
N PRO A 211 -18.51 4.03 2.87
CA PRO A 211 -18.07 3.30 4.06
C PRO A 211 -17.48 1.93 3.72
N LYS A 212 -18.05 1.22 2.74
CA LYS A 212 -17.54 -0.09 2.31
C LYS A 212 -16.17 0.01 1.63
N ALA A 213 -15.93 1.08 0.88
CA ALA A 213 -14.62 1.34 0.27
C ALA A 213 -13.56 1.60 1.35
N VAL A 214 -13.85 2.48 2.31
CA VAL A 214 -12.97 2.80 3.44
C VAL A 214 -12.62 1.53 4.24
N ILE A 215 -13.62 0.72 4.60
CA ILE A 215 -13.37 -0.52 5.35
C ILE A 215 -12.56 -1.52 4.51
N SER A 216 -12.80 -1.61 3.20
CA SER A 216 -12.02 -2.51 2.32
C SER A 216 -10.56 -2.09 2.23
N MET A 217 -10.30 -0.77 2.17
CA MET A 217 -8.95 -0.22 2.19
C MET A 217 -8.26 -0.57 3.51
N GLY A 218 -8.91 -0.26 4.65
CA GLY A 218 -8.37 -0.55 5.97
C GLY A 218 -8.12 -2.04 6.21
N ALA A 219 -9.07 -2.91 5.83
CA ALA A 219 -8.91 -4.35 5.94
C ALA A 219 -7.78 -4.89 5.05
N GLY A 220 -7.64 -4.38 3.84
CA GLY A 220 -6.53 -4.71 2.94
C GLY A 220 -5.18 -4.29 3.50
N SER A 221 -5.07 -3.08 4.04
CA SER A 221 -3.85 -2.57 4.66
C SER A 221 -3.46 -3.34 5.92
N ILE A 222 -4.42 -3.62 6.82
CA ILE A 222 -4.19 -4.44 8.02
C ILE A 222 -3.73 -5.85 7.64
N ALA A 223 -4.38 -6.48 6.66
CA ALA A 223 -3.98 -7.79 6.15
C ALA A 223 -2.56 -7.75 5.53
N GLY A 224 -2.19 -6.65 4.88
CA GLY A 224 -0.83 -6.40 4.41
C GLY A 224 0.19 -6.31 5.54
N LEU A 225 -0.11 -5.60 6.63
CA LEU A 225 0.76 -5.52 7.81
C LEU A 225 0.90 -6.88 8.51
N ILE A 226 -0.17 -7.66 8.59
CA ILE A 226 -0.11 -9.04 9.11
C ILE A 226 0.78 -9.91 8.22
N LEU A 227 0.67 -9.81 6.89
CA LEU A 227 1.53 -10.51 5.96
C LEU A 227 3.01 -10.11 6.17
N LEU A 228 3.27 -8.81 6.31
CA LEU A 228 4.61 -8.28 6.59
C LEU A 228 5.20 -8.88 7.87
N TYR A 229 4.40 -8.91 8.94
CA TYR A 229 4.77 -9.51 10.22
C TYR A 229 5.04 -11.01 10.11
N LEU A 230 4.21 -11.76 9.36
CA LEU A 230 4.40 -13.19 9.13
C LEU A 230 5.70 -13.48 8.36
N LEU A 231 6.03 -12.66 7.35
CA LEU A 231 7.28 -12.79 6.59
C LEU A 231 8.52 -12.51 7.45
N TYR A 232 8.45 -11.50 8.31
CA TYR A 232 9.48 -11.23 9.31
C TYR A 232 9.62 -12.38 10.30
N GLY A 233 8.51 -12.85 10.89
CA GLY A 233 8.50 -13.98 11.83
C GLY A 233 8.93 -15.32 11.22
N ALA A 234 8.84 -15.46 9.89
CA ALA A 234 9.35 -16.62 9.15
C ALA A 234 10.86 -16.52 8.85
N GLY A 235 11.52 -15.39 9.16
CA GLY A 235 12.93 -15.14 8.82
C GLY A 235 13.16 -14.84 7.34
N VAL A 236 12.10 -14.63 6.56
CA VAL A 236 12.20 -14.33 5.12
C VAL A 236 12.57 -12.87 4.89
N MET A 237 12.14 -11.99 5.80
CA MET A 237 12.42 -10.56 5.76
C MET A 237 13.41 -10.16 6.87
N PRO A 238 14.55 -9.53 6.54
CA PRO A 238 15.46 -8.98 7.54
C PRO A 238 14.78 -7.90 8.39
N LYS A 239 15.24 -7.73 9.64
CA LYS A 239 14.67 -6.77 10.60
C LYS A 239 14.72 -5.33 10.07
N GLU A 240 15.79 -4.97 9.38
CA GLU A 240 16.02 -3.64 8.83
C GLU A 240 15.02 -3.33 7.71
N VAL A 241 14.74 -4.33 6.86
CA VAL A 241 13.73 -4.24 5.80
C VAL A 241 12.33 -4.11 6.40
N TYR A 242 12.02 -4.92 7.41
CA TYR A 242 10.74 -4.85 8.13
C TYR A 242 10.50 -3.47 8.73
N LYS A 243 11.50 -2.92 9.44
CA LYS A 243 11.42 -1.57 10.00
C LYS A 243 11.25 -0.51 8.91
N ALA A 244 12.02 -0.59 7.83
CA ALA A 244 11.93 0.35 6.72
C ALA A 244 10.52 0.36 6.12
N LEU A 245 9.89 -0.81 5.93
CA LEU A 245 8.53 -0.92 5.38
C LEU A 245 7.43 -0.43 6.33
N LEU A 246 7.70 -0.25 7.63
CA LEU A 246 6.74 0.33 8.57
C LEU A 246 6.74 1.85 8.58
N ILE A 247 7.82 2.48 8.08
CA ILE A 247 7.96 3.94 7.99
C ILE A 247 7.80 4.48 6.56
N LEU A 248 7.58 3.57 5.61
CA LEU A 248 7.32 3.80 4.19
C LEU A 248 5.82 3.84 3.93
#